data_AF-A0A9E5NFT2-F1
#
_entry.id   AF-A0A9E5NFT2-F1
#
_cell.length_a   1.000
_cell.length_b   1.000
_cell.length_c   1.000
_cell.angle_alpha   90.00
_cell.angle_beta   90.00
_cell.angle_gamma   90.00
#
_symmetry.space_group_name_H-M   'P 1'
#
loop_
_entity.id
_entity.type
_entity.pdbx_description
1 polymer ?
#
loop_
_entity_poly.entity_id
_entity_poly.type
_entity_poly.pdbx_seq_one_letter_code
_entity_poly.pdbx_strand_id
1 'polypeptide(L)'
;WLPHCDSALLIYDEGAGYRRFLGADPESAYRLRELCDERIVFTDSYVTSPDLQGLAYHLAGSLNRSSEEASGDARAVLAYEHHQYHPQMLDWVAEEIASLVRDEDVPPGEIVVLAPFMSDALRFSLMNRLEQLDVPARSHRPSRALREEPATQCLLTLAAIAHPHWGIRPSRFDVAYALMQAIEGMDLVRAQLLVGIVYRVREGVPTLSSFDQINPDVQERLTFVLGGRYEDLRMWIKNYVAGPEAEMHHFLSRLFGEVLSQDGYGFHRNYDAAEVAANLIES
;
A
#
# COMPACT_ATOMS: atom_id res chain seq x y z
N TRP A 1 -31.39 -18.95 -5.62
CA TRP A 1 -31.02 -18.64 -4.23
C TRP A 1 -32.09 -17.75 -3.60
N LEU A 2 -32.39 -16.57 -4.15
CA LEU A 2 -33.48 -15.68 -3.69
C LEU A 2 -34.82 -16.36 -3.36
N PRO A 3 -35.39 -17.25 -4.21
CA PRO A 3 -36.65 -17.92 -3.91
C PRO A 3 -36.62 -18.91 -2.74
N HIS A 4 -35.44 -19.19 -2.18
CA HIS A 4 -35.24 -20.12 -1.07
C HIS A 4 -34.90 -19.39 0.24
N CYS A 5 -34.88 -18.05 0.23
CA CYS A 5 -34.68 -17.23 1.42
C CYS A 5 -36.03 -16.88 2.05
N ASP A 6 -36.11 -16.85 3.37
CA ASP A 6 -37.33 -16.40 4.08
C ASP A 6 -37.59 -14.89 3.88
N SER A 7 -36.54 -14.10 3.66
CA SER A 7 -36.59 -12.68 3.28
C SER A 7 -35.29 -12.26 2.58
N ALA A 8 -35.32 -11.17 1.81
CA ALA A 8 -34.14 -10.63 1.15
C ALA A 8 -34.24 -9.10 0.96
N LEU A 9 -33.11 -8.41 1.10
CA LEU A 9 -32.94 -7.01 0.74
C LEU A 9 -31.88 -6.90 -0.35
N LEU A 10 -32.23 -6.32 -1.49
CA LEU A 10 -31.32 -6.06 -2.59
C LEU A 10 -31.10 -4.56 -2.72
N ILE A 11 -29.83 -4.14 -2.74
CA ILE A 11 -29.43 -2.76 -2.99
C ILE A 11 -28.69 -2.74 -4.33
N TYR A 12 -29.10 -1.86 -5.23
CA TYR A 12 -28.53 -1.71 -6.55
C TYR A 12 -28.27 -0.24 -6.84
N ASP A 13 -27.06 0.09 -7.31
CA ASP A 13 -26.64 1.43 -7.70
C ASP A 13 -26.61 1.54 -9.24
N GLU A 14 -27.53 2.34 -9.78
CA GLU A 14 -27.64 2.61 -11.21
C GLU A 14 -26.51 3.53 -11.68
N GLY A 15 -25.40 2.92 -12.12
CA GLY A 15 -24.25 3.65 -12.67
C GLY A 15 -22.90 3.16 -12.15
N ALA A 16 -22.89 2.46 -11.01
CA ALA A 16 -21.68 1.91 -10.38
C ALA A 16 -21.04 0.71 -11.11
N GLY A 17 -21.50 0.34 -12.31
CA GLY A 17 -21.18 -0.88 -13.06
C GLY A 17 -19.73 -1.06 -13.54
N TYR A 18 -18.75 -0.51 -12.82
CA TYR A 18 -17.32 -0.49 -13.14
C TYR A 18 -16.68 -1.88 -13.15
N ARG A 19 -17.29 -2.92 -12.56
CA ARG A 19 -16.72 -4.28 -12.46
C ARG A 19 -17.16 -5.26 -13.56
N ARG A 20 -17.80 -4.81 -14.64
CA ARG A 20 -18.20 -5.69 -15.77
C ARG A 20 -17.03 -6.51 -16.32
N PHE A 21 -15.85 -5.90 -16.42
CA PHE A 21 -14.63 -6.57 -16.89
C PHE A 21 -14.12 -7.69 -15.95
N LEU A 22 -14.53 -7.67 -14.68
CA LEU A 22 -14.23 -8.71 -13.68
C LEU A 22 -15.31 -9.80 -13.61
N GLY A 23 -16.20 -9.86 -14.60
CA GLY A 23 -17.27 -10.86 -14.66
C GLY A 23 -18.54 -10.47 -13.91
N ALA A 24 -18.68 -9.21 -13.45
CA ALA A 24 -19.94 -8.74 -12.91
C ALA A 24 -21.00 -8.61 -14.02
N ASP A 25 -22.20 -9.11 -13.77
CA ASP A 25 -23.36 -9.00 -14.67
C ASP A 25 -24.43 -8.09 -14.05
N PRO A 26 -24.34 -6.76 -14.26
CA PRO A 26 -25.30 -5.80 -13.72
C PRO A 26 -26.69 -5.95 -14.32
N GLU A 27 -26.81 -6.44 -15.56
CA GLU A 27 -28.12 -6.64 -16.20
C GLU A 27 -28.89 -7.77 -15.51
N SER A 28 -28.21 -8.90 -15.25
CA SER A 28 -28.83 -9.98 -14.48
C SER A 28 -29.08 -9.59 -13.03
N ALA A 29 -28.17 -8.85 -12.39
CA ALA A 29 -28.39 -8.35 -11.04
C ALA A 29 -29.63 -7.44 -10.96
N TYR A 30 -29.80 -6.54 -11.94
CA TYR A 30 -30.97 -5.65 -12.01
C TYR A 30 -32.28 -6.42 -12.18
N ARG A 31 -32.29 -7.49 -12.98
CA ARG A 31 -33.48 -8.35 -13.15
C ARG A 31 -33.94 -9.01 -11.85
N LEU A 32 -33.08 -9.17 -10.85
CA LEU A 32 -33.49 -9.76 -9.56
C LEU A 32 -34.57 -8.95 -8.84
N ARG A 33 -34.71 -7.65 -9.15
CA ARG A 33 -35.82 -6.82 -8.64
C ARG A 33 -37.19 -7.41 -8.98
N GLU A 34 -37.29 -8.18 -10.06
CA GLU A 34 -38.54 -8.83 -10.48
C GLU A 34 -39.04 -9.85 -9.47
N LEU A 35 -38.15 -10.37 -8.61
CA LEU A 35 -38.45 -11.34 -7.56
C LEU A 35 -38.73 -10.70 -6.20
N CYS A 36 -38.62 -9.37 -6.08
CA CYS A 36 -38.91 -8.64 -4.84
C CYS A 36 -40.37 -8.17 -4.79
N ASP A 37 -41.00 -8.32 -3.63
CA ASP A 37 -42.37 -7.87 -3.37
C ASP A 37 -42.50 -6.34 -3.41
N GLU A 38 -41.48 -5.63 -2.92
CA GLU A 38 -41.41 -4.17 -2.92
C GLU A 38 -40.16 -3.66 -3.66
N ARG A 39 -40.30 -2.50 -4.31
CA ARG A 39 -39.22 -1.82 -5.04
C ARG A 39 -39.26 -0.34 -4.70
N ILE A 40 -38.16 0.17 -4.16
CA ILE A 40 -38.00 1.57 -3.79
C ILE A 40 -36.81 2.12 -4.58
N VAL A 41 -37.00 3.28 -5.20
CA VAL A 41 -35.95 3.98 -5.95
C VAL A 41 -35.69 5.30 -5.24
N PHE A 42 -34.42 5.59 -4.97
CA PHE A 42 -33.96 6.88 -4.46
C PHE A 42 -33.36 7.65 -5.62
N THR A 43 -33.96 8.77 -5.98
CA THR A 43 -33.50 9.66 -7.06
C THR A 43 -32.69 10.84 -6.55
N ASP A 44 -32.87 11.20 -5.28
CA ASP A 44 -32.22 12.37 -4.69
C ASP A 44 -30.82 12.02 -4.16
N SER A 45 -29.83 12.85 -4.51
CA SER A 45 -28.51 12.79 -3.87
C SER A 45 -28.48 13.68 -2.62
N TYR A 46 -28.04 13.10 -1.50
CA TYR A 46 -27.84 13.82 -0.23
C TYR A 46 -26.41 14.31 -0.03
N VAL A 47 -25.50 14.00 -0.96
CA VAL A 47 -24.06 14.27 -0.82
C VAL A 47 -23.50 15.14 -1.96
N THR A 48 -24.16 15.17 -3.11
CA THR A 48 -23.69 15.89 -4.30
C THR A 48 -24.30 17.29 -4.33
N SER A 49 -23.47 18.33 -4.29
CA SER A 49 -23.93 19.72 -4.45
C SER A 49 -24.60 19.96 -5.81
N PRO A 50 -25.55 20.91 -5.94
CA PRO A 50 -26.18 21.24 -7.22
C PRO A 50 -25.17 21.55 -8.34
N ASP A 51 -24.11 22.29 -8.04
CA ASP A 51 -23.09 22.69 -9.03
C ASP A 51 -22.33 21.48 -9.58
N LEU A 52 -22.01 20.50 -8.71
CA LEU A 52 -21.41 19.24 -9.13
C LEU A 52 -22.37 18.36 -9.94
N GLN A 53 -23.68 18.40 -9.66
CA GLN A 53 -24.69 17.76 -10.52
C GLN A 53 -24.74 18.44 -11.90
N GLY A 54 -24.67 19.77 -11.94
CA GLY A 54 -24.55 20.55 -13.19
C GLY A 54 -23.32 20.16 -14.01
N LEU A 55 -22.16 20.01 -13.36
CA LEU A 55 -20.94 19.52 -14.02
C LEU A 55 -21.13 18.11 -14.58
N ALA A 56 -21.71 17.19 -13.80
CA ALA A 56 -21.96 15.82 -14.23
C ALA A 56 -22.91 15.75 -15.44
N TYR A 57 -23.97 16.56 -15.45
CA TYR A 57 -24.92 16.66 -16.56
C TYR A 57 -24.24 17.11 -17.86
N HIS A 58 -23.49 18.22 -17.82
CA HIS A 58 -22.78 18.73 -18.99
C HIS A 58 -21.69 17.76 -19.49
N LEU A 59 -20.97 17.10 -18.56
CA LEU A 59 -19.96 16.11 -18.93
C LEU A 59 -20.61 14.90 -19.61
N ALA A 60 -21.72 14.38 -19.10
CA ALA A 60 -22.45 13.28 -19.71
C ALA A 60 -22.94 13.63 -21.13
N GLY A 61 -23.47 14.85 -21.31
CA GLY A 61 -23.87 15.36 -22.63
C GLY A 61 -22.73 15.38 -23.63
N SER A 62 -21.53 15.84 -23.23
CA SER A 62 -20.34 15.84 -24.11
C SER A 62 -19.85 14.44 -24.50
N LEU A 63 -20.17 13.43 -23.68
CA LEU A 63 -19.87 12.03 -23.94
C LEU A 63 -21.02 11.29 -24.66
N ASN A 64 -22.05 12.00 -25.13
CA ASN A 64 -23.27 11.44 -25.73
C ASN A 64 -23.96 10.42 -24.81
N ARG A 65 -23.97 10.67 -23.49
CA ARG A 65 -24.69 9.86 -22.50
C ARG A 65 -25.95 10.58 -22.05
N SER A 66 -27.01 9.82 -21.78
CA SER A 66 -28.21 10.32 -21.14
C SER A 66 -27.91 10.67 -19.67
N SER A 67 -28.37 11.82 -19.21
CA SER A 67 -28.27 12.26 -17.82
C SER A 67 -29.50 13.10 -17.48
N GLU A 68 -29.89 13.12 -16.21
CA GLU A 68 -30.98 13.96 -15.72
C GLU A 68 -30.56 15.42 -15.73
N GLU A 69 -31.51 16.29 -16.11
CA GLU A 69 -31.24 17.72 -16.20
C GLU A 69 -30.96 18.30 -14.81
N ALA A 70 -29.79 18.94 -14.67
CA ALA A 70 -29.35 19.54 -13.42
C ALA A 70 -29.17 21.05 -13.59
N SER A 71 -29.58 21.82 -12.59
CA SER A 71 -29.64 23.29 -12.65
C SER A 71 -28.41 24.02 -12.09
N GLY A 72 -27.41 23.30 -11.56
CA GLY A 72 -26.24 23.92 -10.93
C GLY A 72 -25.23 24.49 -11.91
N ASP A 73 -24.38 25.40 -11.43
CA ASP A 73 -23.35 26.04 -12.24
C ASP A 73 -22.09 25.18 -12.27
N ALA A 74 -21.88 24.46 -13.38
CA ALA A 74 -20.69 23.64 -13.58
C ALA A 74 -19.37 24.43 -13.46
N ARG A 75 -19.37 25.74 -13.72
CA ARG A 75 -18.16 26.57 -13.65
C ARG A 75 -17.77 26.92 -12.22
N ALA A 76 -18.71 26.85 -11.27
CA ALA A 76 -18.44 27.12 -9.86
C ALA A 76 -17.55 26.05 -9.20
N VAL A 77 -17.55 24.82 -9.75
CA VAL A 77 -16.84 23.66 -9.21
C VAL A 77 -15.71 23.14 -10.11
N LEU A 78 -15.57 23.70 -11.33
CA LEU A 78 -14.58 23.25 -12.30
C LEU A 78 -13.38 24.20 -12.34
N ALA A 79 -12.29 23.78 -11.69
CA ALA A 79 -10.96 24.33 -11.92
C ALA A 79 -10.20 23.44 -12.93
N TYR A 80 -9.50 24.05 -13.87
CA TYR A 80 -8.71 23.33 -14.87
C TYR A 80 -7.49 24.14 -15.30
N GLU A 81 -6.34 23.47 -15.32
CA GLU A 81 -5.11 24.00 -15.89
C GLU A 81 -4.47 23.00 -16.87
N HIS A 82 -3.85 23.53 -17.92
CA HIS A 82 -3.13 22.73 -18.92
C HIS A 82 -1.63 22.92 -18.76
N HIS A 83 -0.91 21.83 -18.48
CA HIS A 83 0.55 21.81 -18.47
C HIS A 83 1.09 20.91 -19.57
N GLN A 84 2.15 21.39 -20.24
CA GLN A 84 2.84 20.64 -21.29
C GLN A 84 3.59 19.43 -20.72
N TYR A 85 4.12 19.54 -19.49
CA TYR A 85 4.95 18.52 -18.87
C TYR A 85 4.28 17.90 -17.65
N HIS A 86 4.38 16.57 -17.53
CA HIS A 86 3.80 15.83 -16.40
C HIS A 86 4.27 16.33 -15.02
N PRO A 87 5.57 16.62 -14.78
CA PRO A 87 6.01 17.18 -13.50
C PRO A 87 5.33 18.51 -13.15
N GLN A 88 5.11 19.40 -14.12
CA GLN A 88 4.44 20.68 -13.89
C GLN A 88 2.97 20.48 -13.48
N MET A 89 2.29 19.50 -14.08
CA MET A 89 0.94 19.14 -13.64
C MET A 89 0.94 18.63 -12.19
N LEU A 90 1.96 17.87 -11.78
CA LEU A 90 2.08 17.41 -10.38
C LEU A 90 2.43 18.53 -9.42
N ASP A 91 3.26 19.49 -9.86
CA ASP A 91 3.58 20.69 -9.08
C ASP A 91 2.28 21.48 -8.84
N TRP A 92 1.51 21.74 -9.90
CA TRP A 92 0.20 22.40 -9.82
C TRP A 92 -0.78 21.68 -8.87
N VAL A 93 -0.97 20.37 -9.02
CA VAL A 93 -1.86 19.60 -8.13
C VAL A 93 -1.42 19.71 -6.67
N ALA A 94 -0.12 19.63 -6.39
CA ALA A 94 0.38 19.71 -5.02
C ALA A 94 0.24 21.13 -4.44
N GLU A 95 0.45 22.16 -5.25
CA GLU A 95 0.28 23.57 -4.88
C GLU A 95 -1.19 23.91 -4.60
N GLU A 96 -2.12 23.46 -5.44
CA GLU A 96 -3.56 23.64 -5.23
C GLU A 96 -4.03 22.98 -3.92
N ILE A 97 -3.58 21.75 -3.66
CA ILE A 97 -3.90 21.06 -2.39
C ILE A 97 -3.32 21.85 -1.20
N ALA A 98 -2.09 22.33 -1.31
CA ALA A 98 -1.48 23.12 -0.26
C ALA A 98 -2.20 24.46 -0.03
N SER A 99 -2.68 25.12 -1.09
CA SER A 99 -3.51 26.33 -1.00
C SER A 99 -4.82 26.05 -0.28
N LEU A 100 -5.54 24.99 -0.67
CA LEU A 100 -6.80 24.59 0.00
C LEU A 100 -6.59 24.35 1.50
N VAL A 101 -5.49 23.68 1.88
CA VAL A 101 -5.20 23.38 3.29
C VAL A 101 -4.76 24.62 4.08
N ARG A 102 -3.90 25.48 3.51
CA ARG A 102 -3.29 26.60 4.25
C ARG A 102 -4.09 27.89 4.19
N ASP A 103 -4.64 28.20 3.02
CA ASP A 103 -5.28 29.49 2.73
C ASP A 103 -6.79 29.40 2.92
N GLU A 104 -7.39 28.23 2.66
CA GLU A 104 -8.84 27.99 2.80
C GLU A 104 -9.22 27.14 4.03
N ASP A 105 -8.23 26.70 4.82
CA ASP A 105 -8.40 25.90 6.06
C ASP A 105 -9.18 24.59 5.85
N VAL A 106 -9.10 24.01 4.65
CA VAL A 106 -9.73 22.72 4.32
C VAL A 106 -8.98 21.58 5.02
N PRO A 107 -9.63 20.74 5.85
CA PRO A 107 -8.96 19.60 6.47
C PRO A 107 -8.40 18.66 5.40
N PRO A 108 -7.13 18.22 5.49
CA PRO A 108 -6.53 17.31 4.49
C PRO A 108 -7.33 16.03 4.27
N GLY A 109 -8.04 15.54 5.29
CA GLY A 109 -8.92 14.37 5.20
C GLY A 109 -10.18 14.55 4.34
N GLU A 110 -10.51 15.78 3.96
CA GLU A 110 -11.64 16.11 3.06
C GLU A 110 -11.19 16.26 1.60
N ILE A 111 -9.90 16.13 1.31
CA ILE A 111 -9.34 16.23 -0.03
C ILE A 111 -9.02 14.83 -0.56
N VAL A 112 -9.58 14.48 -1.72
CA VAL A 112 -9.32 13.20 -2.41
C VAL A 112 -8.79 13.47 -3.82
N VAL A 113 -7.62 12.91 -4.12
CA VAL A 113 -7.04 12.94 -5.46
C VAL A 113 -7.32 11.61 -6.17
N LEU A 114 -8.09 11.68 -7.27
CA LEU A 114 -8.40 10.51 -8.10
C LEU A 114 -7.53 10.50 -9.35
N ALA A 115 -6.84 9.39 -9.59
CA ALA A 115 -6.07 9.15 -10.80
C ALA A 115 -6.62 7.92 -11.53
N PRO A 116 -6.76 7.94 -12.88
CA PRO A 116 -7.19 6.77 -13.65
C PRO A 116 -6.27 5.55 -13.44
N PHE A 117 -4.98 5.81 -13.20
CA PHE A 117 -3.99 4.80 -12.86
C PHE A 117 -2.96 5.36 -11.88
N MET A 118 -2.79 4.69 -10.73
CA MET A 118 -1.84 5.08 -9.69
C MET A 118 -0.54 4.27 -9.83
N SER A 119 0.38 4.75 -10.68
CA SER A 119 1.71 4.13 -10.83
C SER A 119 2.61 4.39 -9.62
N ASP A 120 3.65 3.57 -9.41
CA ASP A 120 4.65 3.79 -8.36
C ASP A 120 5.30 5.17 -8.50
N ALA A 121 5.62 5.58 -9.74
CA ALA A 121 6.25 6.85 -10.04
C ALA A 121 5.32 8.04 -9.72
N LEU A 122 4.03 7.95 -10.08
CA LEU A 122 3.05 9.00 -9.79
C LEU A 122 2.85 9.14 -8.28
N ARG A 123 2.62 8.01 -7.58
CA ARG A 123 2.47 8.00 -6.13
C ARG A 123 3.69 8.62 -5.45
N PHE A 124 4.88 8.12 -5.75
CA PHE A 124 6.11 8.64 -5.15
C PHE A 124 6.28 10.13 -5.43
N SER A 125 6.08 10.56 -6.69
CA SER A 125 6.28 11.95 -7.11
C SER A 125 5.31 12.93 -6.43
N LEU A 126 4.04 12.53 -6.24
CA LEU A 126 3.03 13.35 -5.61
C LEU A 126 3.18 13.35 -4.08
N MET A 127 3.41 12.18 -3.47
CA MET A 127 3.66 12.08 -2.02
C MET A 127 4.86 12.92 -1.59
N ASN A 128 5.97 12.84 -2.33
CA ASN A 128 7.16 13.62 -2.04
C ASN A 128 6.93 15.14 -2.18
N ARG A 129 6.11 15.57 -3.15
CA ARG A 129 5.74 17.00 -3.29
C ARG A 129 4.88 17.49 -2.13
N LEU A 130 3.87 16.71 -1.75
CA LEU A 130 3.01 17.04 -0.61
C LEU A 130 3.79 17.08 0.70
N GLU A 131 4.73 16.14 0.90
CA GLU A 131 5.63 16.15 2.05
C GLU A 131 6.53 17.40 2.08
N GLN A 132 7.08 17.82 0.93
CA GLN A 132 7.86 19.07 0.82
C GLN A 132 7.03 20.33 1.10
N LEU A 133 5.71 20.23 0.93
CA LEU A 133 4.75 21.29 1.23
C LEU A 133 4.11 21.12 2.61
N ASP A 134 4.64 20.25 3.47
CA ASP A 134 4.13 19.96 4.81
C ASP A 134 2.62 19.57 4.83
N VAL A 135 2.12 18.97 3.75
CA VAL A 135 0.74 18.48 3.64
C VAL A 135 0.70 16.99 4.00
N PRO A 136 -0.01 16.59 5.08
CA PRO A 136 -0.16 15.18 5.41
C PRO A 136 -1.03 14.49 4.34
N ALA A 137 -0.54 13.40 3.78
CA ALA A 137 -1.23 12.65 2.75
C ALA A 137 -1.14 11.14 3.01
N ARG A 138 -2.15 10.41 2.52
CA ARG A 138 -2.14 8.94 2.48
C ARG A 138 -2.52 8.47 1.08
N SER A 139 -1.82 7.47 0.59
CA SER A 139 -2.15 6.83 -0.69
C SER A 139 -2.95 5.55 -0.44
N HIS A 140 -4.15 5.46 -1.00
CA HIS A 140 -4.93 4.23 -1.05
C HIS A 140 -4.64 3.50 -2.37
N ARG A 141 -3.91 2.39 -2.30
CA ARG A 141 -3.56 1.62 -3.50
C ARG A 141 -4.44 0.37 -3.63
N PRO A 142 -5.02 0.08 -4.82
CA PRO A 142 -5.64 -1.22 -5.09
C PRO A 142 -4.59 -2.34 -5.07
N SER A 143 -5.02 -3.52 -4.60
CA SER A 143 -4.24 -4.73 -4.34
C SER A 143 -3.13 -5.04 -5.37
N ARG A 144 -1.87 -4.84 -4.98
CA ARG A 144 -0.74 -5.61 -5.51
C ARG A 144 -0.83 -7.02 -4.95
N ALA A 145 -0.36 -8.02 -5.69
CA ALA A 145 -0.14 -9.34 -5.08
C ALA A 145 0.84 -9.14 -3.91
N LEU A 146 0.56 -9.70 -2.73
CA LEU A 146 1.41 -9.50 -1.53
C LEU A 146 2.89 -9.73 -1.84
N ARG A 147 3.22 -10.70 -2.71
CA ARG A 147 4.59 -10.99 -3.16
C ARG A 147 5.30 -9.83 -3.88
N GLU A 148 4.60 -8.83 -4.38
CA GLU A 148 5.19 -7.69 -5.08
C GLU A 148 5.49 -6.53 -4.13
N GLU A 149 5.07 -6.64 -2.86
CA GLU A 149 5.38 -5.65 -1.83
C GLU A 149 6.78 -5.92 -1.22
N PRO A 150 7.67 -4.92 -1.16
CA PRO A 150 8.99 -5.06 -0.56
C PRO A 150 8.94 -5.52 0.91
N ALA A 151 7.94 -5.06 1.66
CA ALA A 151 7.71 -5.47 3.04
C ALA A 151 7.39 -6.97 3.15
N THR A 152 6.52 -7.50 2.29
CA THR A 152 6.23 -8.94 2.23
C THR A 152 7.48 -9.73 1.84
N GLN A 153 8.23 -9.28 0.83
CA GLN A 153 9.47 -9.96 0.40
C GLN A 153 10.51 -10.00 1.53
N CYS A 154 10.64 -8.92 2.30
CA CYS A 154 11.46 -8.89 3.49
C CYS A 154 11.00 -9.95 4.51
N LEU A 155 9.71 -9.96 4.88
CA LEU A 155 9.15 -10.90 5.86
C LEU A 155 9.32 -12.37 5.41
N LEU A 156 9.01 -12.68 4.15
CA LEU A 156 9.16 -14.03 3.60
C LEU A 156 10.63 -14.46 3.52
N THR A 157 11.54 -13.55 3.20
CA THR A 157 12.98 -13.83 3.19
C THR A 157 13.50 -14.13 4.59
N LEU A 158 13.12 -13.34 5.59
CA LEU A 158 13.48 -13.58 6.98
C LEU A 158 12.86 -14.88 7.51
N ALA A 159 11.61 -15.17 7.13
CA ALA A 159 10.95 -16.44 7.46
C ALA A 159 11.70 -17.63 6.87
N ALA A 160 12.12 -17.57 5.61
CA ALA A 160 12.90 -18.64 4.97
C ALA A 160 14.26 -18.89 5.66
N ILE A 161 14.91 -17.85 6.18
CA ILE A 161 16.15 -18.00 6.97
C ILE A 161 15.84 -18.60 8.35
N ALA A 162 14.73 -18.18 8.97
CA ALA A 162 14.30 -18.66 10.29
C ALA A 162 13.70 -20.09 10.28
N HIS A 163 13.35 -20.62 9.10
CA HIS A 163 12.79 -21.97 8.93
C HIS A 163 13.64 -22.80 7.95
N PRO A 164 14.86 -23.20 8.33
CA PRO A 164 15.79 -23.87 7.42
C PRO A 164 15.25 -25.20 6.87
N HIS A 165 14.32 -25.85 7.57
CA HIS A 165 13.71 -27.12 7.17
C HIS A 165 12.74 -26.97 5.97
N TRP A 166 12.30 -25.76 5.62
CA TRP A 166 11.52 -25.52 4.39
C TRP A 166 12.33 -25.75 3.12
N GLY A 167 13.66 -25.80 3.21
CA GLY A 167 14.54 -25.99 2.06
C GLY A 167 14.58 -24.79 1.09
N ILE A 168 13.94 -23.67 1.46
CA ILE A 168 13.96 -22.42 0.69
C ILE A 168 15.31 -21.74 0.92
N ARG A 169 15.93 -21.29 -0.17
CA ARG A 169 17.27 -20.67 -0.16
C ARG A 169 17.17 -19.29 -0.80
N PRO A 170 16.91 -18.24 -0.01
CA PRO A 170 16.89 -16.89 -0.54
C PRO A 170 18.21 -16.55 -1.24
N SER A 171 18.13 -15.85 -2.37
CA SER A 171 19.32 -15.38 -3.05
C SER A 171 20.03 -14.30 -2.23
N ARG A 172 21.31 -14.04 -2.52
CA ARG A 172 22.02 -12.91 -1.87
C ARG A 172 21.32 -11.57 -2.10
N PHE A 173 20.65 -11.41 -3.24
CA PHE A 173 19.88 -10.21 -3.53
C PHE A 173 18.66 -10.10 -2.62
N ASP A 174 17.89 -11.18 -2.48
CA ASP A 174 16.71 -11.19 -1.59
C ASP A 174 17.08 -10.84 -0.16
N VAL A 175 18.17 -11.43 0.36
CA VAL A 175 18.66 -11.13 1.72
C VAL A 175 19.14 -9.68 1.83
N ALA A 176 19.81 -9.13 0.81
CA ALA A 176 20.25 -7.74 0.83
C ALA A 176 19.06 -6.77 0.82
N TYR A 177 18.06 -7.00 -0.02
CA TYR A 177 16.83 -6.20 -0.04
C TYR A 177 16.03 -6.35 1.26
N ALA A 178 15.97 -7.56 1.83
CA ALA A 178 15.33 -7.79 3.12
C ALA A 178 16.01 -7.01 4.25
N LEU A 179 17.35 -6.98 4.31
CA LEU A 179 18.07 -6.20 5.31
C LEU A 179 17.93 -4.68 5.09
N MET A 180 17.91 -4.24 3.84
CA MET A 180 17.65 -2.83 3.48
C MET A 180 16.25 -2.40 3.92
N GLN A 181 15.25 -3.27 3.77
CA GLN A 181 13.88 -3.03 4.21
C GLN A 181 13.72 -3.14 5.74
N ALA A 182 14.43 -4.06 6.37
CA ALA A 182 14.30 -4.33 7.80
C ALA A 182 15.05 -3.31 8.67
N ILE A 183 16.23 -2.84 8.26
CA ILE A 183 17.11 -2.01 9.09
C ILE A 183 17.05 -0.57 8.60
N GLU A 184 16.61 0.35 9.46
CA GLU A 184 16.53 1.76 9.11
C GLU A 184 17.93 2.32 8.78
N GLY A 185 18.04 3.11 7.71
CA GLY A 185 19.29 3.73 7.27
C GLY A 185 20.29 2.79 6.58
N MET A 186 19.95 1.51 6.39
CA MET A 186 20.72 0.58 5.58
C MET A 186 20.48 0.87 4.09
N ASP A 187 21.53 1.23 3.35
CA ASP A 187 21.46 1.36 1.89
C ASP A 187 21.85 0.05 1.18
N LEU A 188 21.54 -0.04 -0.11
CA LEU A 188 21.78 -1.24 -0.91
C LEU A 188 23.26 -1.64 -0.99
N VAL A 189 24.18 -0.67 -1.05
CA VAL A 189 25.63 -0.95 -1.17
C VAL A 189 26.14 -1.59 0.11
N ARG A 190 25.77 -1.01 1.27
CA ARG A 190 26.12 -1.59 2.58
C ARG A 190 25.43 -2.93 2.82
N ALA A 191 24.15 -3.07 2.45
CA ALA A 191 23.43 -4.34 2.56
C ALA A 191 24.11 -5.45 1.74
N GLN A 192 24.49 -5.17 0.49
CA GLN A 192 25.20 -6.14 -0.36
C GLN A 192 26.58 -6.50 0.20
N LEU A 193 27.32 -5.51 0.72
CA LEU A 193 28.62 -5.74 1.36
C LEU A 193 28.48 -6.65 2.58
N LEU A 194 27.52 -6.36 3.46
CA LEU A 194 27.23 -7.16 4.65
C LEU A 194 26.85 -8.59 4.26
N VAL A 195 25.83 -8.77 3.41
CA VAL A 195 25.34 -10.10 2.96
C VAL A 195 26.43 -10.90 2.24
N GLY A 196 27.28 -10.23 1.45
CA GLY A 196 28.44 -10.85 0.81
C GLY A 196 29.39 -11.52 1.79
N ILE A 197 29.40 -11.10 3.05
CA ILE A 197 30.23 -11.62 4.13
C ILE A 197 29.44 -12.58 5.02
N VAL A 198 28.29 -12.16 5.52
CA VAL A 198 27.60 -12.85 6.61
C VAL A 198 26.65 -13.96 6.17
N TYR A 199 26.13 -13.91 4.94
CA TYR A 199 25.17 -14.90 4.46
C TYR A 199 25.88 -16.03 3.71
N ARG A 200 25.66 -17.27 4.16
CA ARG A 200 26.22 -18.49 3.57
C ARG A 200 25.16 -19.58 3.54
N VAL A 201 25.15 -20.38 2.48
CA VAL A 201 24.35 -21.61 2.41
C VAL A 201 25.31 -22.79 2.59
N ARG A 202 25.17 -23.52 3.70
CA ARG A 202 26.00 -24.72 4.00
C ARG A 202 25.10 -25.95 3.99
N GLU A 203 25.46 -26.95 3.21
CA GLU A 203 24.66 -28.19 3.05
C GLU A 203 23.18 -27.91 2.70
N GLY A 204 22.94 -26.83 1.97
CA GLY A 204 21.59 -26.40 1.58
C GLY A 204 20.82 -25.60 2.63
N VAL A 205 21.41 -25.33 3.80
CA VAL A 205 20.82 -24.56 4.89
C VAL A 205 21.32 -23.10 4.86
N PRO A 206 20.42 -22.10 4.80
CA PRO A 206 20.80 -20.69 4.91
C PRO A 206 21.28 -20.36 6.33
N THR A 207 22.41 -19.64 6.43
CA THR A 207 23.01 -19.25 7.71
C THR A 207 23.51 -17.81 7.68
N LEU A 208 23.44 -17.15 8.83
CA LEU A 208 23.90 -15.78 9.08
C LEU A 208 25.01 -15.81 10.15
N SER A 209 26.23 -15.38 9.79
CA SER A 209 27.35 -15.26 10.72
C SER A 209 27.34 -13.91 11.46
N SER A 210 28.03 -13.81 12.59
CA SER A 210 28.05 -12.59 13.41
C SER A 210 28.77 -11.43 12.72
N PHE A 211 28.28 -10.21 12.96
CA PHE A 211 28.96 -8.98 12.56
C PHE A 211 30.35 -8.85 13.20
N ASP A 212 30.53 -9.37 14.42
CA ASP A 212 31.79 -9.31 15.16
C ASP A 212 32.92 -10.10 14.49
N GLN A 213 32.58 -11.02 13.57
CA GLN A 213 33.53 -11.82 12.82
C GLN A 213 34.02 -11.13 11.53
N ILE A 214 33.46 -9.96 11.20
CA ILE A 214 33.85 -9.17 10.04
C ILE A 214 35.16 -8.43 10.34
N ASN A 215 36.03 -8.29 9.32
CA ASN A 215 37.26 -7.51 9.45
C ASN A 215 36.96 -6.05 9.88
N PRO A 216 37.69 -5.47 10.86
CA PRO A 216 37.49 -4.11 11.35
C PRO A 216 37.35 -3.03 10.27
N ASP A 217 38.18 -3.07 9.23
CA ASP A 217 38.12 -2.08 8.13
C ASP A 217 36.77 -2.10 7.41
N VAL A 218 36.16 -3.29 7.33
CA VAL A 218 34.84 -3.47 6.71
C VAL A 218 33.72 -3.13 7.70
N GLN A 219 33.91 -3.39 9.00
CA GLN A 219 32.98 -2.96 10.03
C GLN A 219 32.83 -1.44 10.07
N GLU A 220 33.92 -0.68 9.95
CA GLU A 220 33.88 0.78 9.87
C GLU A 220 33.08 1.26 8.65
N ARG A 221 33.28 0.62 7.49
CA ARG A 221 32.53 0.92 6.26
C ARG A 221 31.03 0.61 6.38
N LEU A 222 30.67 -0.43 7.13
CA LEU A 222 29.29 -0.79 7.41
C LEU A 222 28.68 0.05 8.55
N THR A 223 29.52 0.66 9.38
CA THR A 223 29.19 1.33 10.66
C THR A 223 28.75 0.36 11.76
N PHE A 224 29.18 0.66 12.99
CA PHE A 224 28.79 -0.13 14.16
C PHE A 224 27.30 -0.03 14.50
N VAL A 225 26.63 1.07 14.13
CA VAL A 225 25.19 1.25 14.34
C VAL A 225 24.40 0.23 13.50
N LEU A 226 24.70 0.12 12.21
CA LEU A 226 24.04 -0.85 11.34
C LEU A 226 24.46 -2.29 11.68
N GLY A 227 25.72 -2.49 12.07
CA GLY A 227 26.22 -3.76 12.57
C GLY A 227 25.45 -4.25 13.80
N GLY A 228 25.22 -3.38 14.78
CA GLY A 228 24.43 -3.69 15.99
C GLY A 228 23.00 -4.09 15.66
N ARG A 229 22.29 -3.29 14.83
CA ARG A 229 20.92 -3.60 14.40
C ARG A 229 20.81 -4.93 13.66
N TYR A 230 21.81 -5.26 12.83
CA TYR A 230 21.90 -6.56 12.19
C TYR A 230 22.13 -7.68 13.21
N GLU A 231 23.03 -7.46 14.18
CA GLU A 231 23.36 -8.47 15.19
C GLU A 231 22.17 -8.79 16.10
N ASP A 232 21.39 -7.77 16.47
CA ASP A 232 20.15 -7.93 17.23
C ASP A 232 19.12 -8.78 16.46
N LEU A 233 18.89 -8.47 15.17
CA LEU A 233 18.02 -9.26 14.30
C LEU A 233 18.53 -10.69 14.12
N ARG A 234 19.84 -10.86 13.92
CA ARG A 234 20.50 -12.18 13.78
C ARG A 234 20.32 -13.01 15.04
N MET A 235 20.51 -12.41 16.21
CA MET A 235 20.36 -13.05 17.51
C MET A 235 18.91 -13.41 17.79
N TRP A 236 17.95 -12.56 17.43
CA TRP A 236 16.54 -12.87 17.51
C TRP A 236 16.18 -14.10 16.66
N ILE A 237 16.60 -14.15 15.39
CA ILE A 237 16.39 -15.31 14.50
C ILE A 237 17.04 -16.56 15.08
N LYS A 238 18.28 -16.45 15.57
CA LYS A 238 19.00 -17.59 16.17
C LYS A 238 18.25 -18.14 17.40
N ASN A 239 17.72 -17.27 18.26
CA ASN A 239 16.96 -17.67 19.44
C ASN A 239 15.62 -18.32 19.05
N TYR A 240 14.96 -17.80 18.01
CA TYR A 240 13.75 -18.43 17.45
C TYR A 240 14.03 -19.85 16.95
N VAL A 241 15.07 -20.04 16.12
CA VAL A 241 15.44 -21.35 15.55
C VAL A 241 15.81 -22.37 16.63
N ALA A 242 16.35 -21.93 17.76
CA ALA A 242 16.69 -22.79 18.89
C ALA A 242 15.47 -23.18 19.75
N GLY A 243 14.34 -22.48 19.60
CA GLY A 243 13.09 -22.72 20.31
C GLY A 243 12.18 -23.72 19.58
N PRO A 244 10.97 -23.96 20.13
CA PRO A 244 9.95 -24.72 19.42
C PRO A 244 9.49 -23.95 18.17
N GLU A 245 9.24 -24.69 17.09
CA GLU A 245 8.71 -24.12 15.86
C GLU A 245 7.32 -23.52 16.10
N ALA A 246 7.12 -22.30 15.61
CA ALA A 246 5.84 -21.63 15.65
C ALA A 246 5.15 -21.68 14.28
N GLU A 247 3.82 -21.58 14.28
CA GLU A 247 3.08 -21.33 13.04
C GLU A 247 3.51 -19.99 12.42
N MET A 248 3.42 -19.89 11.09
CA MET A 248 3.90 -18.74 10.32
C MET A 248 3.34 -17.40 10.83
N HIS A 249 2.03 -17.33 11.08
CA HIS A 249 1.40 -16.11 11.58
C HIS A 249 1.96 -15.68 12.94
N HIS A 250 2.24 -16.64 13.82
CA HIS A 250 2.80 -16.38 15.15
C HIS A 250 4.27 -15.93 15.04
N PHE A 251 5.06 -16.56 14.17
CA PHE A 251 6.41 -16.12 13.86
C PHE A 251 6.45 -14.68 13.37
N LEU A 252 5.60 -14.34 12.38
CA LEU A 252 5.54 -13.01 11.78
C LEU A 252 5.09 -11.96 12.79
N SER A 253 4.07 -12.28 13.61
CA SER A 253 3.60 -11.40 14.68
C SER A 253 4.71 -11.06 15.68
N ARG A 254 5.48 -12.07 16.11
CA ARG A 254 6.62 -11.85 17.01
C ARG A 254 7.77 -11.09 16.36
N LEU A 255 8.16 -11.45 15.13
CA LEU A 255 9.22 -10.76 14.40
C LEU A 255 8.88 -9.27 14.22
N PHE A 256 7.64 -8.98 13.83
CA PHE A 256 7.16 -7.61 13.67
C PHE A 256 7.12 -6.85 15.00
N GLY A 257 6.44 -7.40 16.01
CA GLY A 257 6.23 -6.74 17.29
C GLY A 257 7.51 -6.58 18.14
N GLU A 258 8.38 -7.58 18.15
CA GLU A 258 9.59 -7.59 18.99
C GLU A 258 10.79 -6.88 18.33
N VAL A 259 10.84 -6.81 16.99
CA VAL A 259 12.02 -6.28 16.26
C VAL A 259 11.64 -5.23 15.23
N LEU A 260 10.91 -5.59 14.17
CA LEU A 260 10.81 -4.73 12.98
C LEU A 260 10.07 -3.41 13.23
N SER A 261 9.14 -3.40 14.17
CA SER A 261 8.38 -2.21 14.58
C SER A 261 9.11 -1.31 15.59
N GLN A 262 10.29 -1.71 16.06
CA GLN A 262 11.06 -0.96 17.07
C GLN A 262 11.94 0.13 16.44
N ASP A 263 12.30 1.15 17.24
CA ASP A 263 13.21 2.22 16.82
C ASP A 263 14.50 1.66 16.20
N GLY A 264 14.87 2.17 15.02
CA GLY A 264 16.02 1.70 14.26
C GLY A 264 15.73 0.60 13.23
N TYR A 265 14.49 0.14 13.13
CA TYR A 265 14.04 -0.79 12.10
C TYR A 265 13.04 -0.15 11.13
N GLY A 266 13.04 -0.65 9.89
CA GLY A 266 12.39 -0.02 8.74
C GLY A 266 10.85 -0.05 8.74
N PHE A 267 10.22 -0.77 9.68
CA PHE A 267 8.76 -0.78 9.82
C PHE A 267 8.28 0.20 10.91
N HIS A 268 9.16 0.74 11.75
CA HIS A 268 8.79 1.61 12.87
C HIS A 268 8.04 2.88 12.44
N ARG A 269 8.53 3.56 11.39
CA ARG A 269 7.94 4.81 10.85
C ARG A 269 7.23 4.62 9.51
N ASN A 270 7.20 3.39 9.00
CA ASN A 270 6.62 3.08 7.70
C ASN A 270 5.28 2.36 7.89
N TYR A 271 4.22 3.16 8.04
CA TYR A 271 2.86 2.64 8.27
C TYR A 271 2.36 1.76 7.13
N ASP A 272 2.77 2.01 5.88
CA ASP A 272 2.42 1.15 4.75
C ASP A 272 3.06 -0.24 4.90
N ALA A 273 4.34 -0.31 5.28
CA ALA A 273 5.01 -1.58 5.55
C ALA A 273 4.40 -2.32 6.76
N ALA A 274 3.97 -1.58 7.79
CA ALA A 274 3.27 -2.15 8.94
C ALA A 274 1.89 -2.71 8.57
N GLU A 275 1.13 -2.01 7.73
CA GLU A 275 -0.15 -2.48 7.20
C GLU A 275 0.04 -3.77 6.37
N VAL A 276 1.08 -3.85 5.54
CA VAL A 276 1.43 -5.08 4.81
C VAL A 276 1.77 -6.23 5.75
N ALA A 277 2.52 -5.96 6.83
CA ALA A 277 2.85 -6.98 7.83
C ALA A 277 1.58 -7.50 8.53
N ALA A 278 0.66 -6.61 8.93
CA ALA A 278 -0.61 -6.99 9.54
C ALA A 278 -1.46 -7.86 8.60
N ASN A 279 -1.62 -7.46 7.34
CA ASN A 279 -2.35 -8.23 6.34
C ASN A 279 -1.76 -9.63 6.14
N LEU A 280 -0.42 -9.77 6.15
CA LEU A 280 0.25 -11.06 6.00
C LEU A 280 0.09 -11.96 7.23
N ILE A 281 0.00 -11.38 8.43
CA ILE A 281 -0.25 -12.12 9.69
C ILE A 281 -1.68 -12.67 9.74
N GLU A 282 -2.65 -11.93 9.19
CA GLU A 282 -4.06 -12.33 9.16
C GLU A 282 -4.42 -13.29 8.01
N SER A 283 -3.54 -13.45 7.02
CA SER A 283 -3.75 -14.27 5.81
C SER A 283 -3.62 -15.78 6.02
#